data_AF-A0A6A6YQ70-F1
#
_entry.id   AF-A0A6A6YQ70-F1
#
_cell.length_a   1.000
_cell.length_b   1.000
_cell.length_c   1.000
_cell.angle_alpha   90.00
_cell.angle_beta   90.00
_cell.angle_gamma   90.00
#
_symmetry.space_group_name_H-M   'P 1'
#
loop_
_entity.id
_entity.type
_entity.pdbx_description
1 polymer ?
#
loop_
_entity_poly.entity_id
_entity_poly.type
_entity_poly.pdbx_seq_one_letter_code
_entity_poly.pdbx_strand_id
1 'polypeptide(L)'
;MFKNLFRETGAKDVVTLFHKPSVPASARVLTILKQANAQSVAHATEDQASNHQTQSKVERHEFELDVTEAPPTSDQLRNILEYLGAGAPGRVIRGAKDEADAMRKLKEDGESFQRPLVVDWNKGKAVFGENQSEILALLKSIPK
;
A
#
# COMPACT_ATOMS: atom_id res chain seq x y z
N MET A 1 33.80 12.02 22.83
CA MET A 1 33.30 11.04 23.81
C MET A 1 31.78 11.08 23.75
N PHE A 2 31.16 10.02 23.20
CA PHE A 2 29.75 9.57 23.31
C PHE A 2 28.63 10.63 23.34
N LYS A 3 27.65 10.68 22.42
CA LYS A 3 26.69 9.61 22.12
C LYS A 3 25.90 9.92 20.84
N ASN A 4 26.03 9.07 19.82
CA ASN A 4 24.97 8.79 18.86
C ASN A 4 24.13 7.65 19.45
N LEU A 5 22.97 7.95 20.01
CA LEU A 5 21.91 7.03 20.45
C LEU A 5 20.81 8.02 20.87
N PHE A 6 19.77 8.34 20.11
CA PHE A 6 18.79 7.48 19.46
C PHE A 6 18.27 8.21 18.21
N ARG A 7 18.34 7.58 17.04
CA ARG A 7 17.42 7.94 15.94
C ARG A 7 16.22 7.01 16.14
N GLU A 8 15.25 7.47 16.92
CA GLU A 8 14.02 6.76 17.18
C GLU A 8 13.42 6.25 15.87
N THR A 9 13.03 4.98 15.93
CA THR A 9 12.34 4.18 14.91
C THR A 9 11.49 5.02 13.97
N GLY A 10 11.98 5.21 12.74
CA GLY A 10 11.17 5.78 11.67
C GLY A 10 9.89 4.97 11.54
N ALA A 11 8.74 5.66 11.40
CA ALA A 11 7.45 5.01 11.21
C ALA A 11 7.60 3.95 10.12
N LYS A 12 7.26 2.70 10.45
CA LYS A 12 7.30 1.60 9.48
C LYS A 12 6.47 2.02 8.27
N ASP A 13 7.00 1.85 7.05
CA ASP A 13 6.19 2.02 5.87
C ASP A 13 5.17 0.89 5.83
N VAL A 14 3.88 1.21 5.96
CA VAL A 14 2.80 0.22 5.98
C VAL A 14 2.08 0.30 4.65
N VAL A 15 2.10 -0.81 3.93
CA VAL A 15 1.30 -1.00 2.72
C VAL A 15 0.15 -1.93 3.04
N THR A 16 -1.08 -1.40 3.00
CA THR A 16 -2.30 -2.19 3.21
C THR A 16 -2.88 -2.64 1.88
N LEU A 17 -3.14 -3.94 1.75
CA LEU A 17 -3.98 -4.52 0.70
C LEU A 17 -5.38 -4.78 1.25
N PHE A 18 -6.38 -4.12 0.67
CA PHE A 18 -7.77 -4.52 0.84
C PHE A 18 -8.08 -5.69 -0.12
N HIS A 19 -8.13 -6.88 0.46
CA HIS A 19 -8.22 -8.15 -0.23
C HIS A 19 -9.67 -8.69 -0.28
N LYS A 20 -9.95 -9.49 -1.31
CA LYS A 20 -11.15 -10.34 -1.38
C LYS A 20 -10.77 -11.65 -2.07
N PRO A 21 -10.71 -12.79 -1.34
CA PRO A 21 -10.25 -14.06 -1.90
C PRO A 21 -11.09 -14.56 -3.09
N SER A 22 -12.38 -14.22 -3.10
CA SER A 22 -13.29 -14.58 -4.20
C SER A 22 -13.04 -13.80 -5.49
N VAL A 23 -12.12 -12.82 -5.50
CA VAL A 23 -11.76 -12.00 -6.66
C VAL A 23 -10.37 -12.43 -7.15
N PRO A 24 -10.23 -13.04 -8.34
CA PRO A 24 -8.94 -13.52 -8.85
C PRO A 24 -7.86 -12.43 -8.95
N ALA A 25 -8.26 -11.22 -9.35
CA ALA A 25 -7.38 -10.05 -9.39
C ALA A 25 -6.77 -9.75 -8.01
N SER A 26 -7.56 -9.90 -6.94
CA SER A 26 -7.10 -9.66 -5.58
C SER A 26 -6.06 -10.69 -5.11
N ALA A 27 -6.22 -11.96 -5.51
CA ALA A 27 -5.24 -13.01 -5.22
C ALA A 27 -3.91 -12.80 -5.97
N ARG A 28 -3.96 -12.30 -7.22
CA ARG A 28 -2.77 -11.93 -7.99
C ARG A 28 -2.00 -10.79 -7.32
N VAL A 29 -2.70 -9.72 -6.93
CA VAL A 29 -2.09 -8.58 -6.23
C VAL A 29 -1.45 -9.00 -4.91
N LEU A 30 -2.13 -9.84 -4.11
CA LEU A 30 -1.57 -10.40 -2.89
C LEU A 30 -0.25 -11.15 -3.14
N THR A 31 -0.18 -11.94 -4.21
CA THR A 31 1.02 -12.69 -4.58
C THR A 31 2.16 -11.74 -4.95
N ILE A 32 1.88 -10.70 -5.76
CA ILE A 32 2.87 -9.69 -6.14
C ILE A 32 3.44 -8.97 -4.92
N LEU A 33 2.57 -8.53 -3.99
CA LEU A 33 2.99 -7.81 -2.79
C LEU A 33 3.81 -8.70 -1.85
N LYS A 34 3.42 -9.97 -1.67
CA LYS A 34 4.21 -10.94 -0.89
C LYS A 34 5.59 -11.18 -1.48
N GLN A 35 5.68 -11.35 -2.80
CA GLN A 35 6.96 -11.53 -3.50
C GLN A 35 7.86 -10.30 -3.33
N ALA A 36 7.30 -9.10 -3.53
CA ALA A 36 8.04 -7.85 -3.35
C ALA A 36 8.55 -7.68 -1.90
N ASN A 37 7.72 -8.00 -0.90
CA ASN A 37 8.12 -7.94 0.51
C ASN A 37 9.17 -9.02 0.88
N ALA A 38 9.08 -10.23 0.33
CA ALA A 38 10.10 -11.25 0.58
C ALA A 38 11.47 -10.88 -0.04
N GLN A 39 11.45 -10.25 -1.23
CA GLN A 39 12.66 -9.80 -1.91
C GLN A 39 13.37 -8.66 -1.17
N SER A 40 12.63 -7.74 -0.53
CA SER A 40 13.25 -6.69 0.28
C SER A 40 13.95 -7.25 1.52
N VAL A 41 13.32 -8.20 2.22
CA VAL A 41 13.89 -8.82 3.43
C VAL A 41 15.09 -9.73 3.13
N ALA A 42 15.02 -10.57 2.10
CA ALA A 42 16.11 -11.52 1.78
C ALA A 42 17.42 -10.80 1.42
N HIS A 43 17.34 -9.78 0.57
CA HIS A 43 18.53 -9.01 0.17
C HIS A 43 19.09 -8.11 1.29
N ALA A 44 18.29 -7.76 2.30
CA ALA A 44 18.79 -7.05 3.48
C ALA A 44 19.78 -7.90 4.30
N THR A 45 19.63 -9.24 4.28
CA THR A 45 20.50 -10.14 5.05
C THR A 45 21.79 -10.52 4.32
N GLU A 46 21.78 -10.51 2.99
CA GLU A 46 22.90 -10.98 2.15
C GLU A 46 23.97 -9.88 1.93
N ASP A 47 23.56 -8.63 1.72
CA ASP A 47 24.48 -7.51 1.42
C ASP A 47 25.12 -6.86 2.67
N GLN A 48 24.72 -7.23 3.89
CA GLN A 48 25.33 -6.72 5.14
C GLN A 48 26.62 -7.47 5.52
N ALA A 49 26.95 -8.58 4.83
CA ALA A 49 28.14 -9.38 5.10
C ALA A 49 29.35 -9.02 4.22
N SER A 50 29.15 -8.30 3.12
CA SER A 50 30.21 -7.96 2.16
C SER A 50 30.33 -6.44 1.98
N ASN A 51 31.30 -5.86 2.67
CA ASN A 51 31.72 -4.47 2.51
C ASN A 51 32.16 -4.20 1.05
N HIS A 52 31.29 -3.66 0.20
CA HIS A 52 31.70 -3.00 -1.05
C HIS A 52 30.88 -1.74 -1.33
N GLN A 53 31.57 -0.61 -1.20
CA GLN A 53 31.17 0.69 -1.70
C GLN A 53 30.89 0.60 -3.22
N THR A 54 29.81 1.25 -3.65
CA THR A 54 29.51 1.69 -5.04
C THR A 54 28.69 0.82 -6.00
N GLN A 55 27.91 -0.18 -5.56
CA GLN A 55 26.96 -0.84 -6.46
C GLN A 55 25.48 -0.49 -6.16
N SER A 56 24.95 0.40 -7.00
CA SER A 56 23.52 0.56 -7.30
C SER A 56 22.60 0.93 -6.13
N LYS A 57 22.52 2.23 -5.88
CA LYS A 57 21.41 2.96 -5.23
C LYS A 57 20.09 2.79 -6.01
N VAL A 58 19.69 1.56 -6.31
CA VAL A 58 18.26 1.25 -6.46
C VAL A 58 17.77 1.25 -5.02
N GLU A 59 17.19 2.36 -4.61
CA GLU A 59 16.70 2.57 -3.25
C GLU A 59 15.59 1.54 -3.01
N ARG A 60 15.94 0.46 -2.31
CA ARG A 60 15.08 -0.67 -1.98
C ARG A 60 14.29 -0.29 -0.74
N HIS A 61 12.96 -0.40 -0.83
CA HIS A 61 12.06 0.04 0.22
C HIS A 61 11.53 -1.18 0.98
N GLU A 62 11.95 -1.32 2.24
CA GLU A 62 11.32 -2.25 3.17
C GLU A 62 9.97 -1.67 3.62
N PHE A 63 8.92 -2.47 3.55
CA PHE A 63 7.58 -2.10 4.00
C PHE A 63 6.93 -3.27 4.72
N GLU A 64 6.05 -2.99 5.66
CA GLU A 64 5.19 -3.97 6.31
C GLU A 64 3.94 -4.16 5.43
N LEU A 65 3.72 -5.39 4.96
CA LEU A 65 2.52 -5.75 4.21
C LEU A 65 1.39 -6.12 5.18
N ASP A 66 0.39 -5.26 5.25
CA ASP A 66 -0.88 -5.54 5.94
C ASP A 66 -1.92 -6.02 4.92
N VAL A 67 -2.68 -7.06 5.26
CA VAL A 67 -3.69 -7.65 4.38
C VAL A 67 -4.98 -7.76 5.16
N THR A 68 -6.02 -7.07 4.67
CA THR A 68 -7.32 -7.06 5.33
C THR A 68 -8.43 -7.40 4.35
N GLU A 69 -9.39 -8.21 4.80
CA GLU A 69 -10.63 -8.48 4.08
C GLU A 69 -11.80 -7.65 4.59
N ALA A 70 -11.59 -6.86 5.64
CA ALA A 70 -12.59 -5.91 6.11
C ALA A 70 -12.67 -4.69 5.17
N PRO A 71 -13.84 -4.05 5.03
CA PRO A 71 -13.92 -2.73 4.42
C PRO A 71 -13.07 -1.71 5.21
N PRO A 72 -12.60 -0.62 4.57
CA PRO A 72 -11.90 0.45 5.29
C PRO A 72 -12.81 1.12 6.32
N THR A 73 -12.21 1.74 7.33
CA THR A 73 -12.94 2.68 8.18
C THR A 73 -13.32 3.95 7.39
N SER A 74 -14.20 4.78 7.95
CA SER A 74 -14.58 6.06 7.34
C SER A 74 -13.36 6.96 7.08
N ASP A 75 -12.45 7.09 8.05
CA ASP A 75 -11.25 7.92 7.89
C ASP A 75 -10.28 7.35 6.86
N GLN A 76 -10.12 6.02 6.84
CA GLN A 76 -9.34 5.35 5.80
C GLN A 76 -9.92 5.57 4.41
N LEU A 77 -11.24 5.44 4.24
CA LEU A 77 -11.88 5.69 2.95
C LEU A 77 -11.63 7.13 2.49
N ARG A 78 -11.79 8.11 3.38
CA ARG A 78 -11.51 9.52 3.06
C ARG A 78 -10.09 9.73 2.53
N ASN A 79 -9.10 9.24 3.26
CA ASN A 79 -7.69 9.32 2.84
C ASN A 79 -7.47 8.63 1.48
N ILE A 80 -8.06 7.46 1.26
CA ILE A 80 -7.97 6.73 -0.01
C ILE A 80 -8.53 7.55 -1.17
N LEU A 81 -9.69 8.19 -0.98
CA LEU A 81 -10.31 9.04 -2.00
C LEU A 81 -9.44 10.26 -2.30
N GLU A 82 -8.84 10.87 -1.28
CA GLU A 82 -7.89 11.96 -1.43
C GLU A 82 -6.65 11.54 -2.23
N TYR A 83 -6.08 10.35 -1.95
CA TYR A 83 -4.90 9.84 -2.67
C TYR A 83 -5.17 9.50 -4.14
N LEU A 84 -6.38 9.04 -4.45
CA LEU A 84 -6.79 8.69 -5.82
C LEU A 84 -7.28 9.92 -6.63
N GLY A 85 -7.65 11.00 -5.94
CA GLY A 85 -8.08 12.25 -6.56
C GLY A 85 -9.44 12.19 -7.26
N ALA A 86 -9.61 13.05 -8.27
CA ALA A 86 -10.89 13.24 -8.92
C ALA A 86 -11.47 11.94 -9.53
N GLY A 87 -12.76 11.70 -9.30
CA GLY A 87 -13.47 10.51 -9.79
C GLY A 87 -13.23 9.23 -8.98
N ALA A 88 -12.49 9.29 -7.87
CA ALA A 88 -12.27 8.15 -6.98
C ALA A 88 -13.57 7.55 -6.37
N PRO A 89 -14.59 8.34 -5.94
CA PRO A 89 -15.74 7.78 -5.22
C PRO A 89 -16.44 6.63 -5.94
N GLY A 90 -16.83 6.80 -7.20
CA GLY A 90 -17.50 5.75 -7.98
C GLY A 90 -16.58 4.59 -8.39
N ARG A 91 -15.26 4.82 -8.43
CA ARG A 91 -14.26 3.77 -8.70
C ARG A 91 -14.01 2.88 -7.49
N VAL A 92 -14.03 3.46 -6.29
CA VAL A 92 -13.74 2.76 -5.03
C VAL A 92 -15.01 2.19 -4.42
N ILE A 93 -16.12 2.93 -4.46
CA ILE A 93 -17.42 2.51 -3.93
C ILE A 93 -18.42 2.36 -5.07
N ARG A 94 -18.98 1.16 -5.23
CA ARG A 94 -19.92 0.87 -6.32
C ARG A 94 -21.14 1.78 -6.25
N GLY A 95 -21.36 2.53 -7.33
CA GLY A 95 -22.52 3.40 -7.48
C GLY A 95 -22.48 4.69 -6.66
N ALA A 96 -21.34 5.04 -6.05
CA ALA A 96 -21.15 6.33 -5.42
C ALA A 96 -20.97 7.45 -6.45
N LYS A 97 -21.61 8.59 -6.22
CA LYS A 97 -21.49 9.78 -7.10
C LYS A 97 -20.44 10.76 -6.61
N ASP A 98 -20.31 10.88 -5.30
CA ASP A 98 -19.42 11.81 -4.61
C ASP A 98 -18.91 11.17 -3.32
N GLU A 99 -18.03 11.89 -2.61
CA GLU A 99 -17.45 11.42 -1.35
C GLU A 99 -18.52 11.14 -0.29
N ALA A 100 -19.51 12.02 -0.13
CA ALA A 100 -20.55 11.85 0.89
C ALA A 100 -21.39 10.58 0.61
N ASP A 101 -21.73 10.34 -0.65
CA ASP A 101 -22.45 9.14 -1.09
C ASP A 101 -21.60 7.88 -0.93
N ALA A 102 -20.29 7.95 -1.24
CA ALA A 102 -19.35 6.85 -0.99
C ALA A 102 -19.30 6.46 0.50
N MET A 103 -19.18 7.46 1.38
CA MET A 103 -19.11 7.27 2.83
C MET A 103 -20.42 6.68 3.39
N ARG A 104 -21.57 7.15 2.88
CA ARG A 104 -22.89 6.61 3.25
C ARG A 104 -23.03 5.15 2.81
N LYS A 105 -22.70 4.85 1.55
CA LYS A 105 -22.80 3.50 0.98
C LYS A 105 -21.88 2.50 1.67
N LEU A 106 -20.66 2.90 2.02
CA LEU A 106 -19.74 2.05 2.77
C LEU A 106 -20.30 1.65 4.14
N LYS A 107 -20.97 2.59 4.83
CA LYS A 107 -21.62 2.33 6.13
C LYS A 107 -22.84 1.42 6.01
N GLU A 108 -23.60 1.56 4.92
CA GLU A 108 -24.77 0.72 4.62
C GLU A 108 -24.37 -0.70 4.21
N ASP A 109 -23.34 -0.81 3.37
CA ASP A 109 -22.85 -2.07 2.81
C ASP A 109 -21.34 -2.02 2.57
N GLY A 110 -20.58 -2.73 3.41
CA GLY A 110 -19.13 -2.88 3.26
C GLY A 110 -18.71 -3.58 1.96
N GLU A 111 -19.60 -4.34 1.33
CA GLU A 111 -19.35 -5.00 0.04
C GLU A 111 -19.46 -4.05 -1.16
N SER A 112 -19.98 -2.83 -0.94
CA SER A 112 -19.91 -1.76 -1.93
C SER A 112 -18.47 -1.32 -2.21
N PHE A 113 -17.53 -1.57 -1.28
CA PHE A 113 -16.11 -1.30 -1.45
C PHE A 113 -15.46 -2.27 -2.43
N GLN A 114 -14.98 -1.72 -3.54
CA GLN A 114 -14.40 -2.46 -4.64
C GLN A 114 -12.95 -2.85 -4.34
N ARG A 115 -12.64 -4.13 -4.55
CA ARG A 115 -11.35 -4.76 -4.24
C ARG A 115 -10.80 -5.46 -5.49
N PRO A 116 -9.47 -5.54 -5.67
CA PRO A 116 -8.41 -5.10 -4.76
C PRO A 116 -8.15 -3.59 -4.76
N LEU A 117 -7.65 -3.09 -3.64
CA LEU A 117 -7.11 -1.73 -3.51
C LEU A 117 -5.85 -1.78 -2.63
N VAL A 118 -4.76 -1.21 -3.11
CA VAL A 118 -3.47 -1.12 -2.40
C VAL A 118 -3.27 0.30 -1.92
N VAL A 119 -2.90 0.49 -0.66
CA VAL A 119 -2.62 1.80 -0.07
C VAL A 119 -1.24 1.78 0.57
N ASP A 120 -0.43 2.78 0.24
CA ASP A 120 0.79 3.13 0.94
C ASP A 120 0.50 4.37 1.79
N TRP A 121 0.34 4.16 3.09
CA TRP A 121 -0.05 5.21 4.03
C TRP A 121 1.09 6.20 4.29
N ASN A 122 2.34 5.78 4.13
CA ASN A 122 3.50 6.64 4.35
C ASN A 122 3.64 7.66 3.22
N LYS A 123 3.41 7.23 1.97
CA LYS A 123 3.56 8.05 0.77
C LYS A 123 2.28 8.77 0.36
N GLY A 124 1.16 8.44 1.02
CA GLY A 124 -0.15 8.98 0.67
C GLY A 124 -0.56 8.60 -0.76
N LYS A 125 -0.35 7.33 -1.14
CA LYS A 125 -0.66 6.83 -2.47
C LYS A 125 -1.57 5.62 -2.38
N ALA A 126 -2.46 5.49 -3.35
CA ALA A 126 -3.29 4.31 -3.51
C ALA A 126 -3.37 3.90 -4.98
N VAL A 127 -3.51 2.59 -5.20
CA VAL A 127 -3.73 2.00 -6.52
C VAL A 127 -4.98 1.13 -6.44
N PHE A 128 -5.93 1.42 -7.33
CA PHE A 128 -7.16 0.64 -7.47
C PHE A 128 -6.99 -0.44 -8.55
N GLY A 129 -7.40 -1.67 -8.24
CA GLY A 129 -7.37 -2.79 -9.18
C GLY A 129 -6.02 -3.52 -9.22
N GLU A 130 -5.71 -4.12 -10.36
CA GLU A 130 -4.59 -5.06 -10.50
C GLU A 130 -3.48 -4.61 -11.46
N ASN A 131 -3.38 -3.30 -11.74
CA ASN A 131 -2.32 -2.79 -12.59
C ASN A 131 -0.95 -2.98 -11.92
N GLN A 132 -0.24 -4.04 -12.31
CA GLN A 132 1.04 -4.42 -11.74
C GLN A 132 2.08 -3.30 -11.85
N SER A 133 2.10 -2.55 -12.96
CA SER A 133 3.06 -1.46 -13.15
C SER A 133 2.83 -0.32 -12.14
N GLU A 134 1.57 0.04 -11.90
CA GLU A 134 1.22 1.05 -10.88
C GLU A 134 1.53 0.57 -9.47
N ILE A 135 1.24 -0.70 -9.16
CA ILE A 135 1.55 -1.31 -7.85
C ILE A 135 3.06 -1.28 -7.60
N LEU A 136 3.88 -1.74 -8.56
CA LEU A 136 5.33 -1.72 -8.41
C LEU A 136 5.89 -0.29 -8.35
N ALA A 137 5.28 0.66 -9.05
CA ALA A 137 5.67 2.07 -8.98
C ALA A 137 5.35 2.69 -7.60
N LEU A 138 4.21 2.31 -7.00
CA LEU A 138 3.84 2.71 -5.64
C LEU A 138 4.90 2.23 -4.64
N LEU A 139 5.29 0.95 -4.69
CA LEU A 139 6.30 0.37 -3.79
C LEU A 139 7.69 1.01 -3.96
N LYS A 140 8.11 1.29 -5.20
CA LYS A 140 9.44 1.85 -5.50
C LYS A 140 9.56 3.34 -5.23
N SER A 141 8.46 4.07 -5.12
CA SER A 141 8.54 5.52 -5.00
C SER A 141 9.16 5.92 -3.67
N ILE A 142 10.19 6.76 -3.69
CA ILE A 142 10.91 7.23 -2.51
C ILE A 142 10.15 8.43 -1.94
N PRO A 143 9.90 8.51 -0.61
CA PRO A 143 9.44 9.76 0.01
C PRO A 143 10.50 10.84 -0.23
N LYS A 144 10.12 11.97 -0.85
CA LYS A 144 11.02 13.11 -1.07
C LYS A 144 11.42 13.79 0.22
#